data_AF-A0A841WQD0-F1
#
_entry.id   AF-A0A841WQD0-F1
#
_cell.length_a   1.000
_cell.length_b   1.000
_cell.length_c   1.000
_cell.angle_alpha   90.00
_cell.angle_beta   90.00
_cell.angle_gamma   90.00
#
_symmetry.space_group_name_H-M   'P 1'
#
loop_
_entity.id
_entity.type
_entity.pdbx_description
1 polymer ?
#
loop_
_entity_poly.entity_id
_entity_poly.type
_entity_poly.pdbx_seq_one_letter_code
_entity_poly.pdbx_strand_id
1 'polypeptide(L)'
;MKDNSELNREQAQLLLQVELGFALMECLGIDDEPVTAVWAILSGMPLRHPRLQNLDENQRRAVANARQIIPFSARFVWLGALRFYIRNIPQNWRNYDFNIQDLDSQIIHAAKGLRHQVHQNLYENCLSADLEFRQRRAEPAKAGVPYQFQAKTEKETVSMQVQFTPEHLSPARQQPWFPIPRDRNSFSVRISDLESDAEFLDRREQLLARRYGWHETQKGHWVSRFGKINFHKIQPDGTVSDRNTEPLDLDGFVHIAGQVASGKSTLSTLLAVNVVRNHSDRRITLVVSDVQSAIRLANQINWWFCDDPENDEPVAVPLLGRTKRDAHLKSFYGSKDFQEHWQRRQPHWGDRFLGTACALQGLLQANDIFDRLHGKPLIPGTEPCHALKEAPESESKRKKQNNYPGVSHLCPFFATCPSQLVYRDMPNARVWITTPGAMAMAGLPRHLELRPIKIGELVYLHSDIVVFDEVDTVIKWFDDVYAEEVLLTNGGVFDDIGVL
;
A
#
# COMPACT_ATOMS: atom_id res chain seq x y z
N MET A 1 11.80 50.72 -11.33
CA MET A 1 11.24 49.87 -12.40
C MET A 1 12.13 48.65 -12.54
N LYS A 2 11.50 47.46 -12.56
CA LYS A 2 12.06 46.10 -12.67
C LYS A 2 12.77 45.55 -11.43
N ASP A 3 11.97 45.00 -10.52
CA ASP A 3 12.40 43.85 -9.72
C ASP A 3 11.23 42.85 -9.60
N ASN A 4 10.74 42.40 -10.76
CA ASN A 4 9.89 41.21 -10.83
C ASN A 4 10.83 40.01 -10.91
N SER A 5 11.46 39.66 -9.80
CA SER A 5 12.04 38.33 -9.66
C SER A 5 10.87 37.35 -9.60
N GLU A 6 10.62 36.66 -10.71
CA GLU A 6 9.68 35.54 -10.74
C GLU A 6 10.16 34.51 -9.72
N LEU A 7 9.26 34.05 -8.85
CA LEU A 7 9.57 32.95 -7.94
C LEU A 7 9.88 31.71 -8.77
N ASN A 8 10.98 31.01 -8.43
CA ASN A 8 11.19 29.69 -8.99
C ASN A 8 10.14 28.69 -8.43
N ARG A 9 10.07 27.50 -9.03
CA ARG A 9 9.07 26.49 -8.64
C ARG A 9 9.16 26.08 -7.16
N GLU A 10 10.37 25.96 -6.62
CA GLU A 10 10.58 25.54 -5.22
C GLU A 10 10.14 26.63 -4.25
N GLN A 11 10.46 27.89 -4.56
CA GLN A 11 10.02 29.05 -3.80
C GLN A 11 8.50 29.19 -3.82
N ALA A 12 7.86 29.03 -4.97
CA ALA A 12 6.40 29.07 -5.09
C ALA A 12 5.74 27.93 -4.31
N GLN A 13 6.32 26.72 -4.34
CA GLN A 13 5.85 25.58 -3.56
C GLN A 13 5.96 25.84 -2.05
N LEU A 14 7.10 26.38 -1.59
CA LEU A 14 7.30 26.71 -0.19
C LEU A 14 6.32 27.79 0.29
N LEU A 15 6.12 28.85 -0.51
CA LEU A 15 5.15 29.92 -0.23
C LEU A 15 3.76 29.32 -0.01
N LEU A 16 3.31 28.45 -0.92
CA LEU A 16 2.05 27.73 -0.78
C LEU A 16 2.00 26.90 0.51
N GLN A 17 3.02 26.09 0.77
CA GLN A 17 3.02 25.15 1.90
C GLN A 17 3.04 25.84 3.27
N VAL A 18 3.79 26.93 3.41
CA VAL A 18 3.87 27.69 4.68
C VAL A 18 2.60 28.49 4.92
N GLU A 19 2.15 29.28 3.94
CA GLU A 19 0.95 30.12 4.12
C GLU A 19 -0.34 29.29 4.19
N LEU A 20 -0.43 28.14 3.52
CA LEU A 20 -1.54 27.20 3.70
C LEU A 20 -1.61 26.68 5.15
N GLY A 21 -0.45 26.51 5.80
CA GLY A 21 -0.37 26.14 7.21
C GLY A 21 -1.00 27.20 8.12
N PHE A 22 -0.77 28.49 7.82
CA PHE A 22 -1.40 29.59 8.56
C PHE A 22 -2.89 29.72 8.25
N ALA A 23 -3.28 29.59 6.98
CA ALA A 23 -4.69 29.58 6.58
C ALA A 23 -5.47 28.43 7.25
N LEU A 24 -4.82 27.27 7.46
CA LEU A 24 -5.40 26.17 8.23
C LEU A 24 -5.66 26.58 9.69
N MET A 25 -4.67 27.21 10.35
CA MET A 25 -4.81 27.65 11.74
C MET A 25 -5.97 28.64 11.89
N GLU A 26 -6.12 29.57 10.94
CA GLU A 26 -7.27 30.49 10.89
C GLU A 26 -8.60 29.76 10.68
N CYS A 27 -8.65 28.78 9.77
CA CYS A 27 -9.85 27.95 9.52
C CYS A 27 -10.29 27.17 10.77
N LEU A 28 -9.33 26.77 11.60
CA LEU A 28 -9.56 26.09 12.88
C LEU A 28 -9.78 27.07 14.05
N GLY A 29 -9.66 28.38 13.80
CA GLY A 29 -9.78 29.44 14.80
C GLY A 29 -8.71 29.35 15.89
N ILE A 30 -7.48 28.93 15.56
CA ILE A 30 -6.31 28.81 16.45
C ILE A 30 -5.14 29.68 15.95
N ASP A 31 -5.47 30.76 15.24
CA ASP A 31 -4.54 31.76 14.73
C ASP A 31 -4.03 32.75 15.80
N ASP A 32 -4.53 32.63 17.02
CA ASP A 32 -3.98 33.22 18.24
C ASP A 32 -2.78 32.44 18.81
N GLU A 33 -2.41 31.31 18.20
CA GLU A 33 -1.21 30.54 18.53
C GLU A 33 0.05 31.07 17.80
N PRO A 34 1.25 30.74 18.31
CA PRO A 34 2.50 31.06 17.63
C PRO A 34 2.63 30.41 16.25
N VAL A 35 3.37 31.06 15.37
CA VAL A 35 3.69 30.55 14.01
C VAL A 35 4.45 29.22 14.04
N THR A 36 5.03 28.86 15.17
CA THR A 36 5.74 27.61 15.40
C THR A 36 4.81 26.45 15.79
N ALA A 37 3.51 26.67 15.96
CA ALA A 37 2.55 25.65 16.40
C ALA A 37 2.00 24.75 15.28
N VAL A 38 2.10 25.18 14.01
CA VAL A 38 1.44 24.52 12.86
C VAL A 38 1.78 23.04 12.73
N TRP A 39 3.05 22.65 12.94
CA TRP A 39 3.48 21.24 12.85
C TRP A 39 2.67 20.32 13.78
N ALA A 40 2.18 20.82 14.92
CA ALA A 40 1.44 20.01 15.87
C ALA A 40 0.11 19.52 15.25
N ILE A 41 -0.57 20.38 14.47
CA ILE A 41 -1.76 20.00 13.70
C ILE A 41 -1.40 19.04 12.57
N LEU A 42 -0.29 19.30 11.87
CA LEU A 42 0.15 18.48 10.75
C LEU A 42 0.63 17.08 11.18
N SER A 43 1.11 16.93 12.41
CA SER A 43 1.67 15.67 12.93
C SER A 43 0.66 14.53 13.08
N GLY A 44 -0.64 14.82 13.17
CA GLY A 44 -1.62 13.77 13.47
C GLY A 44 -1.76 13.41 14.94
N MET A 45 -0.91 13.94 15.82
CA MET A 45 -0.97 13.63 17.24
C MET A 45 -2.29 14.10 17.87
N PRO A 46 -2.89 13.31 18.76
CA PRO A 46 -4.09 13.71 19.48
C PRO A 46 -3.76 14.86 20.44
N LEU A 47 -4.11 16.08 20.05
CA LEU A 47 -3.95 17.28 20.86
C LEU A 47 -5.21 17.53 21.68
N ARG A 48 -5.06 17.67 22.99
CA ARG A 48 -6.16 18.07 23.89
C ARG A 48 -6.37 19.59 23.83
N HIS A 49 -6.86 20.09 22.71
CA HIS A 49 -7.22 21.49 22.54
C HIS A 49 -8.74 21.63 22.37
N PRO A 50 -9.44 22.52 23.11
CA PRO A 50 -10.90 22.63 23.04
C PRO A 50 -11.43 22.87 21.62
N ARG A 51 -10.73 23.70 20.83
CA ARG A 51 -11.13 24.00 19.43
C ARG A 51 -10.89 22.82 18.47
N LEU A 52 -10.10 21.81 18.85
CA LEU A 52 -9.81 20.63 18.03
C LEU A 52 -10.67 19.40 18.38
N GLN A 53 -11.39 19.42 19.50
CA GLN A 53 -12.18 18.27 19.95
C GLN A 53 -13.45 18.07 19.13
N ASN A 54 -14.03 19.15 18.60
CA ASN A 54 -15.33 19.15 17.93
C ASN A 54 -15.25 19.75 16.52
N LEU A 55 -14.27 19.32 15.72
CA LEU A 55 -14.15 19.75 14.33
C LEU A 55 -15.35 19.29 13.51
N ASP A 56 -15.92 20.21 12.74
CA ASP A 56 -16.92 19.89 11.73
C ASP A 56 -16.30 19.18 10.51
N GLU A 57 -17.14 18.74 9.57
CA GLU A 57 -16.66 17.98 8.40
C GLU A 57 -15.74 18.80 7.49
N ASN A 58 -15.99 20.11 7.37
CA ASN A 58 -15.16 21.00 6.55
C ASN A 58 -13.79 21.21 7.18
N GLN A 59 -13.73 21.39 8.51
CA GLN A 59 -12.49 21.53 9.27
C GLN A 59 -11.68 20.23 9.27
N ARG A 60 -12.34 19.07 9.37
CA ARG A 60 -11.68 17.76 9.22
C ARG A 60 -11.06 17.61 7.84
N ARG A 61 -11.79 18.02 6.79
CA ARG A 61 -11.27 18.03 5.41
C ARG A 61 -10.08 18.99 5.27
N ALA A 62 -10.17 20.19 5.83
CA ALA A 62 -9.08 21.16 5.80
C ALA A 62 -7.80 20.60 6.42
N VAL A 63 -7.90 19.94 7.58
CA VAL A 63 -6.76 19.26 8.22
C VAL A 63 -6.22 18.13 7.33
N ALA A 64 -7.10 17.31 6.76
CA ALA A 64 -6.68 16.22 5.87
C ALA A 64 -5.94 16.74 4.63
N ASN A 65 -6.49 17.77 3.97
CA ASN A 65 -5.90 18.38 2.79
C ASN A 65 -4.55 19.02 3.09
N ALA A 66 -4.45 19.77 4.20
CA ALA A 66 -3.21 20.39 4.62
C ALA A 66 -2.12 19.34 4.86
N ARG A 67 -2.44 18.21 5.51
CA ARG A 67 -1.49 17.11 5.73
C ARG A 67 -1.03 16.43 4.43
N GLN A 68 -1.84 16.46 3.37
CA GLN A 68 -1.42 15.94 2.05
C GLN A 68 -0.51 16.90 1.29
N ILE A 69 -0.66 18.21 1.50
CA ILE A 69 0.06 19.25 0.73
C ILE A 69 1.34 19.70 1.44
N ILE A 70 1.32 19.76 2.78
CA ILE A 70 2.38 20.31 3.63
C ILE A 70 3.20 19.16 4.26
N PRO A 71 4.46 18.94 3.83
CA PRO A 71 5.26 17.80 4.28
C PRO A 71 6.04 18.08 5.57
N PHE A 72 5.57 19.00 6.41
CA PHE A 72 6.32 19.56 7.54
C PHE A 72 5.70 19.15 8.89
N SER A 73 5.45 17.86 9.09
CA SER A 73 4.78 17.31 10.27
C SER A 73 5.64 17.32 11.55
N ALA A 74 6.96 17.52 11.45
CA ALA A 74 7.86 17.61 12.59
C ALA A 74 8.29 19.05 12.88
N ARG A 75 8.47 19.39 14.18
CA ARG A 75 8.84 20.74 14.64
C ARG A 75 10.06 21.29 13.93
N PHE A 76 11.16 20.53 13.86
CA PHE A 76 12.41 21.00 13.25
C PHE A 76 12.26 21.25 11.75
N VAL A 77 11.53 20.39 11.03
CA VAL A 77 11.27 20.53 9.60
C VAL A 77 10.42 21.77 9.32
N TRP A 78 9.35 21.98 10.11
CA TRP A 78 8.52 23.19 10.02
C TRP A 78 9.31 24.47 10.30
N LEU A 79 10.11 24.49 11.37
CA LEU A 79 10.95 25.66 11.69
C LEU A 79 11.98 25.93 10.59
N GLY A 80 12.55 24.89 9.99
CA GLY A 80 13.43 25.00 8.83
C GLY A 80 12.72 25.64 7.63
N ALA A 81 11.54 25.14 7.29
CA ALA A 81 10.71 25.68 6.21
C ALA A 81 10.32 27.14 6.46
N LEU A 82 9.92 27.49 7.70
CA LEU A 82 9.56 28.85 8.09
C LEU A 82 10.75 29.81 7.97
N ARG A 83 11.95 29.41 8.41
CA ARG A 83 13.17 30.22 8.25
C ARG A 83 13.53 30.40 6.78
N PHE A 84 13.40 29.34 5.96
CA PHE A 84 13.67 29.41 4.53
C PHE A 84 12.65 30.33 3.83
N TYR A 85 11.37 30.29 4.24
CA TYR A 85 10.33 31.20 3.79
C TYR A 85 10.67 32.66 4.12
N ILE A 86 11.06 32.95 5.37
CA ILE A 86 11.43 34.31 5.83
C ILE A 86 12.70 34.84 5.16
N ARG A 87 13.64 33.97 4.74
CA ARG A 87 14.89 34.41 4.11
C ARG A 87 14.78 34.54 2.59
N ASN A 88 14.06 33.64 1.93
CA ASN A 88 14.23 33.43 0.49
C ASN A 88 13.02 33.79 -0.38
N ILE A 89 11.85 34.04 0.22
CA ILE A 89 10.67 34.51 -0.51
C ILE A 89 10.61 36.03 -0.41
N PRO A 90 10.60 36.85 -1.46
CA PRO A 90 10.56 38.30 -1.26
C PRO A 90 9.28 38.78 -0.54
N GLN A 91 9.41 39.77 0.36
CA GLN A 91 8.32 40.23 1.24
C GLN A 91 7.07 40.72 0.46
N ASN A 92 7.26 41.19 -0.77
CA ASN A 92 6.18 41.61 -1.66
C ASN A 92 5.32 40.46 -2.18
N TRP A 93 5.73 39.18 -2.04
CA TRP A 93 4.93 38.01 -2.42
C TRP A 93 4.16 37.38 -1.25
N ARG A 94 4.46 37.78 -0.01
CA ARG A 94 3.97 37.18 1.23
C ARG A 94 2.69 37.85 1.72
N ASN A 95 1.75 37.08 2.26
CA ASN A 95 0.64 37.58 3.07
C ASN A 95 0.95 37.62 4.56
N TYR A 96 2.04 36.99 5.00
CA TYR A 96 2.46 36.96 6.39
C TYR A 96 3.89 37.43 6.54
N ASP A 97 4.14 38.29 7.53
CA ASP A 97 5.47 38.85 7.78
C ASP A 97 5.94 38.63 9.21
N PHE A 98 7.16 38.14 9.36
CA PHE A 98 7.71 37.67 10.63
C PHE A 98 9.16 38.09 10.81
N ASN A 99 9.54 38.35 12.06
CA ASN A 99 10.93 38.49 12.48
C ASN A 99 11.56 37.11 12.72
N ILE A 100 12.72 36.83 12.15
CA ILE A 100 13.38 35.54 12.32
C ILE A 100 13.86 35.24 13.75
N GLN A 101 14.08 36.28 14.58
CA GLN A 101 14.73 36.14 15.88
C GLN A 101 13.82 35.62 16.99
N ASP A 102 12.49 35.74 16.85
CA ASP A 102 11.54 35.47 17.94
C ASP A 102 10.27 34.76 17.44
N LEU A 103 10.44 33.63 16.76
CA LEU A 103 9.32 32.93 16.11
C LEU A 103 8.29 32.38 17.12
N ASP A 104 8.71 31.99 18.32
CA ASP A 104 7.80 31.41 19.32
C ASP A 104 6.88 32.47 19.98
N SER A 105 7.18 33.77 19.88
CA SER A 105 6.31 34.84 20.39
C SER A 105 5.39 35.45 19.33
N GLN A 106 5.59 35.10 18.06
CA GLN A 106 4.87 35.71 16.94
C GLN A 106 3.58 34.98 16.63
N ILE A 107 2.48 35.69 16.85
CA ILE A 107 1.11 35.20 16.64
C ILE A 107 0.72 35.30 15.16
N ILE A 108 0.10 34.24 14.63
CA ILE A 108 -0.25 34.10 13.22
C ILE A 108 -1.15 35.25 12.75
N HIS A 109 -2.26 35.49 13.45
CA HIS A 109 -3.22 36.54 13.10
C HIS A 109 -2.57 37.93 13.06
N ALA A 110 -1.72 38.25 14.04
CA ALA A 110 -1.06 39.55 14.14
C ALA A 110 -0.08 39.84 13.00
N ALA A 111 0.47 38.78 12.40
CA ALA A 111 1.43 38.87 11.30
C ALA A 111 0.77 38.91 9.92
N LYS A 112 -0.55 38.71 9.84
CA LYS A 112 -1.29 38.71 8.58
C LYS A 112 -1.39 40.13 8.01
N GLY A 113 -0.75 40.35 6.88
CA GLY A 113 -0.90 41.53 6.04
C GLY A 113 -1.36 41.08 4.66
N LEU A 114 -2.69 41.00 4.44
CA LEU A 114 -3.28 40.47 3.22
C LEU A 114 -2.93 41.34 2.00
N ARG A 115 -1.83 41.00 1.31
CA ARG A 115 -1.32 41.69 0.12
C ARG A 115 -1.83 41.06 -1.18
N HIS A 116 -2.08 39.75 -1.14
CA HIS A 116 -2.46 38.93 -2.30
C HIS A 116 -3.73 38.13 -2.01
N GLN A 117 -4.89 38.70 -2.35
CA GLN A 117 -6.18 38.02 -2.24
C GLN A 117 -6.22 36.71 -3.06
N VAL A 118 -5.53 36.66 -4.20
CA VAL A 118 -5.47 35.47 -5.05
C VAL A 118 -4.84 34.28 -4.32
N HIS A 119 -3.81 34.52 -3.51
CA HIS A 119 -3.17 33.48 -2.71
C HIS A 119 -4.11 32.98 -1.61
N GLN A 120 -4.79 33.90 -0.92
CA GLN A 120 -5.77 33.54 0.11
C GLN A 120 -6.90 32.67 -0.44
N ASN A 121 -7.47 33.06 -1.59
CA ASN A 121 -8.48 32.26 -2.27
C ASN A 121 -7.95 30.88 -2.68
N LEU A 122 -6.69 30.79 -3.10
CA LEU A 122 -6.05 29.51 -3.41
C LEU A 122 -5.95 28.62 -2.16
N TYR A 123 -5.58 29.19 -1.00
CA TYR A 123 -5.49 28.43 0.24
C TYR A 123 -6.86 27.92 0.70
N GLU A 124 -7.89 28.77 0.67
CA GLU A 124 -9.27 28.39 0.98
C GLU A 124 -9.79 27.28 0.06
N ASN A 125 -9.48 27.38 -1.24
CA ASN A 125 -9.79 26.33 -2.20
C ASN A 125 -9.04 25.03 -1.87
N CYS A 126 -7.75 25.09 -1.52
CA CYS A 126 -6.98 23.91 -1.11
C CYS A 126 -7.54 23.25 0.15
N LEU A 127 -8.03 24.02 1.13
CA LEU A 127 -8.58 23.49 2.38
C LEU A 127 -9.98 22.88 2.20
N SER A 128 -10.76 23.34 1.22
CA SER A 128 -12.15 22.91 1.00
C SER A 128 -12.33 21.86 -0.11
N ALA A 129 -11.37 21.77 -1.04
CA ALA A 129 -11.47 20.91 -2.22
C ALA A 129 -11.47 19.40 -1.90
N ASP A 130 -12.13 18.63 -2.76
CA ASP A 130 -11.94 17.19 -2.82
C ASP A 130 -10.66 16.90 -3.62
N LEU A 131 -9.58 16.57 -2.91
CA LEU A 131 -8.28 16.35 -3.55
C LEU A 131 -8.28 15.08 -4.42
N GLU A 132 -8.01 15.26 -5.70
CA GLU A 132 -7.81 14.13 -6.60
C GLU A 132 -6.40 13.55 -6.48
N PHE A 133 -6.29 12.24 -6.63
CA PHE A 133 -4.99 11.58 -6.75
C PHE A 133 -4.26 12.08 -7.99
N ARG A 134 -3.00 12.50 -7.81
CA ARG A 134 -2.08 12.69 -8.93
C ARG A 134 -2.01 11.41 -9.76
N GLN A 135 -2.21 11.52 -11.07
CA GLN A 135 -2.09 10.38 -11.97
C GLN A 135 -0.63 10.17 -12.41
N ARG A 136 -0.18 8.91 -12.40
CA ARG A 136 1.11 8.52 -12.98
C ARG A 136 0.99 8.49 -14.51
N ARG A 137 2.07 8.86 -15.21
CA ARG A 137 2.16 8.67 -16.67
C ARG A 137 2.43 7.20 -16.99
N ALA A 138 1.76 6.70 -18.01
CA ALA A 138 1.95 5.37 -18.54
C ALA A 138 1.76 5.40 -20.07
N GLU A 139 2.84 5.15 -20.82
CA GLU A 139 2.81 5.14 -22.28
C GLU A 139 2.87 3.70 -22.79
N PRO A 140 1.96 3.25 -23.67
CA PRO A 140 2.02 1.90 -24.23
C PRO A 140 3.20 1.78 -25.21
N ALA A 141 3.84 0.61 -25.22
CA ALA A 141 4.87 0.29 -26.23
C ALA A 141 4.28 0.26 -27.65
N LYS A 142 5.10 0.59 -28.65
CA LYS A 142 4.73 0.67 -30.07
C LYS A 142 5.40 -0.42 -30.90
N ALA A 143 4.75 -0.82 -31.99
CA ALA A 143 5.26 -1.85 -32.88
C ALA A 143 6.43 -1.29 -33.71
N GLY A 144 7.41 -2.14 -34.01
CA GLY A 144 8.55 -1.75 -34.83
C GLY A 144 9.57 -0.83 -34.15
N VAL A 145 9.31 -0.35 -32.93
CA VAL A 145 10.26 0.47 -32.16
C VAL A 145 11.11 -0.45 -31.26
N PRO A 146 12.45 -0.37 -31.33
CA PRO A 146 13.31 -1.07 -30.39
C PRO A 146 13.24 -0.41 -29.01
N TYR A 147 13.02 -1.21 -27.98
CA TYR A 147 13.03 -0.79 -26.58
C TYR A 147 14.20 -1.43 -25.85
N GLN A 148 14.77 -0.71 -24.89
CA GLN A 148 15.81 -1.18 -23.99
C GLN A 148 15.32 -1.19 -22.54
N PHE A 149 15.87 -2.09 -21.74
CA PHE A 149 15.69 -2.12 -20.28
C PHE A 149 16.96 -2.62 -19.58
N GLN A 150 17.00 -2.46 -18.26
CA GLN A 150 18.09 -2.92 -17.41
C GLN A 150 17.68 -4.22 -16.73
N ALA A 151 18.43 -5.29 -16.94
CA ALA A 151 18.26 -6.58 -16.29
C ALA A 151 19.34 -6.76 -15.21
N LYS A 152 18.94 -7.14 -14.01
CA LYS A 152 19.89 -7.48 -12.94
C LYS A 152 20.33 -8.93 -13.08
N THR A 153 21.64 -9.16 -13.07
CA THR A 153 22.26 -10.47 -12.89
C THR A 153 22.81 -10.58 -11.47
N GLU A 154 23.40 -11.72 -11.11
CA GLU A 154 24.09 -11.88 -9.81
C GLU A 154 25.33 -10.99 -9.68
N LYS A 155 25.94 -10.59 -10.80
CA LYS A 155 27.23 -9.88 -10.83
C LYS A 155 27.07 -8.40 -11.18
N GLU A 156 26.14 -8.08 -12.07
CA GLU A 156 26.03 -6.75 -12.65
C GLU A 156 24.62 -6.43 -13.15
N THR A 157 24.43 -5.22 -13.66
CA THR A 157 23.20 -4.83 -14.37
C THR A 157 23.53 -4.68 -15.84
N VAL A 158 22.87 -5.46 -16.68
CA VAL A 158 23.09 -5.50 -18.13
C VAL A 158 21.93 -4.85 -18.87
N SER A 159 22.24 -4.14 -19.96
CA SER A 159 21.21 -3.58 -20.84
C SER A 159 20.75 -4.61 -21.85
N MET A 160 19.43 -4.78 -21.96
CA MET A 160 18.77 -5.72 -22.87
C MET A 160 17.90 -4.95 -23.84
N GLN A 161 17.67 -5.50 -25.04
CA GLN A 161 16.80 -4.91 -26.05
C GLN A 161 15.71 -5.88 -26.50
N VAL A 162 14.54 -5.33 -26.80
CA VAL A 162 13.37 -6.05 -27.31
C VAL A 162 12.65 -5.19 -28.34
N GLN A 163 11.94 -5.83 -29.27
CA GLN A 163 11.09 -5.17 -30.24
C GLN A 163 9.77 -5.90 -30.31
N PHE A 164 8.68 -5.16 -30.47
CA PHE A 164 7.33 -5.73 -30.53
C PHE A 164 6.81 -5.72 -31.96
N THR A 165 6.11 -6.78 -32.35
CA THR A 165 5.34 -6.85 -33.59
C THR A 165 3.91 -6.37 -33.32
N PRO A 166 3.11 -6.06 -34.35
CA PRO A 166 1.70 -5.73 -34.16
C PRO A 166 0.91 -6.80 -33.39
N GLU A 167 1.20 -8.08 -33.61
CA GLU A 167 0.53 -9.20 -32.93
C GLU A 167 0.74 -9.15 -31.42
N HIS A 168 1.95 -8.81 -30.96
CA HIS A 168 2.30 -8.67 -29.54
C HIS A 168 1.54 -7.52 -28.84
N LEU A 169 1.06 -6.53 -29.60
CA LEU A 169 0.35 -5.36 -29.08
C LEU A 169 -1.16 -5.51 -29.13
N SER A 170 -1.68 -6.63 -29.64
CA SER A 170 -3.11 -6.89 -29.68
C SER A 170 -3.70 -6.72 -28.27
N PRO A 171 -4.74 -5.89 -28.10
CA PRO A 171 -5.28 -5.61 -26.78
C PRO A 171 -5.84 -6.90 -26.18
N ALA A 172 -5.12 -7.46 -25.21
CA ALA A 172 -5.66 -8.49 -24.36
C ALA A 172 -6.84 -7.90 -23.57
N ARG A 173 -7.96 -8.62 -23.53
CA ARG A 173 -9.15 -8.21 -22.77
C ARG A 173 -8.76 -8.06 -21.30
N GLN A 174 -8.63 -6.82 -20.84
CA GLN A 174 -8.40 -6.54 -19.42
C GLN A 174 -9.71 -6.78 -18.68
N GLN A 175 -9.66 -7.56 -17.61
CA GLN A 175 -10.78 -7.63 -16.68
C GLN A 175 -10.97 -6.25 -16.03
N PRO A 176 -12.21 -5.87 -15.65
CA PRO A 176 -12.46 -4.63 -14.92
C PRO A 176 -11.58 -4.56 -13.68
N TRP A 177 -10.86 -3.45 -13.50
CA TRP A 177 -9.79 -3.37 -12.50
C TRP A 177 -10.31 -3.49 -11.06
N PHE A 178 -11.36 -2.76 -10.68
CA PHE A 178 -12.22 -3.03 -9.53
C PHE A 178 -13.55 -2.31 -9.77
N PRO A 179 -14.67 -2.74 -9.19
CA PRO A 179 -15.87 -1.91 -9.16
C PRO A 179 -15.63 -0.65 -8.32
N ILE A 180 -16.48 0.36 -8.51
CA ILE A 180 -16.51 1.56 -7.66
C ILE A 180 -16.62 1.11 -6.18
N PRO A 181 -15.84 1.70 -5.26
CA PRO A 181 -15.97 1.42 -3.82
C PRO A 181 -17.43 1.55 -3.38
N ARG A 182 -17.89 0.59 -2.58
CA ARG A 182 -19.25 0.59 -2.03
C ARG A 182 -19.24 1.25 -0.66
N ASP A 183 -20.36 1.86 -0.29
CA ASP A 183 -20.60 2.28 1.09
C ASP A 183 -20.56 1.05 2.00
N ARG A 184 -19.84 1.17 3.11
CA ARG A 184 -19.69 0.08 4.08
C ARG A 184 -20.76 0.21 5.13
N ASN A 185 -21.52 -0.87 5.30
CA ASN A 185 -22.44 -1.04 6.41
C ASN A 185 -21.80 -1.92 7.46
N SER A 186 -22.23 -1.75 8.71
CA SER A 186 -21.85 -2.64 9.81
C SER A 186 -22.09 -4.11 9.42
N PHE A 187 -21.25 -4.97 9.98
CA PHE A 187 -21.28 -6.41 9.73
C PHE A 187 -21.40 -7.14 11.05
N SER A 188 -22.38 -8.02 11.19
CA SER A 188 -22.61 -8.75 12.44
C SER A 188 -22.67 -10.25 12.14
N VAL A 189 -21.97 -11.04 12.94
CA VAL A 189 -21.93 -12.50 12.83
C VAL A 189 -22.16 -13.11 14.19
N ARG A 190 -23.11 -14.05 14.28
CA ARG A 190 -23.28 -14.85 15.50
C ARG A 190 -22.18 -15.89 15.56
N ILE A 191 -21.54 -16.02 16.72
CA ILE A 191 -20.46 -17.00 16.91
C ILE A 191 -20.98 -18.43 16.68
N SER A 192 -22.24 -18.72 17.03
CA SER A 192 -22.89 -20.01 16.76
C SER A 192 -22.91 -20.37 15.28
N ASP A 193 -23.01 -19.41 14.37
CA ASP A 193 -23.15 -19.67 12.94
C ASP A 193 -21.85 -20.26 12.35
N LEU A 194 -20.71 -19.97 12.99
CA LEU A 194 -19.39 -20.44 12.61
C LEU A 194 -19.17 -21.93 12.90
N GLU A 195 -20.03 -22.56 13.70
CA GLU A 195 -19.98 -24.03 13.92
C GLU A 195 -20.22 -24.77 12.60
N SER A 196 -21.21 -24.32 11.83
CA SER A 196 -21.53 -24.89 10.52
C SER A 196 -20.41 -24.71 9.49
N ASP A 197 -19.59 -23.67 9.66
CA ASP A 197 -18.37 -23.40 8.88
C ASP A 197 -17.25 -24.34 9.30
N ALA A 198 -17.06 -24.56 10.60
CA ALA A 198 -16.09 -25.50 11.11
C ALA A 198 -16.37 -26.95 10.64
N GLU A 199 -17.63 -27.37 10.67
CA GLU A 199 -18.02 -28.68 10.14
C GLU A 199 -17.78 -28.81 8.63
N PHE A 200 -18.03 -27.75 7.87
CA PHE A 200 -17.75 -27.72 6.44
C PHE A 200 -16.26 -27.93 6.17
N LEU A 201 -15.39 -27.25 6.92
CA LEU A 201 -13.94 -27.40 6.78
C LEU A 201 -13.49 -28.83 7.10
N ASP A 202 -13.95 -29.42 8.20
CA ASP A 202 -13.58 -30.80 8.56
C ASP A 202 -14.04 -31.81 7.49
N ARG A 203 -15.26 -31.65 6.95
CA ARG A 203 -15.73 -32.48 5.83
C ARG A 203 -14.86 -32.31 4.58
N ARG A 204 -14.49 -31.07 4.25
CA ARG A 204 -13.67 -30.78 3.07
C ARG A 204 -12.25 -31.32 3.22
N GLU A 205 -11.62 -31.14 4.37
CA GLU A 205 -10.30 -31.71 4.65
C GLU A 205 -10.32 -33.23 4.68
N GLN A 206 -11.42 -33.86 5.12
CA GLN A 206 -11.58 -35.30 5.02
C GLN A 206 -11.63 -35.81 3.57
N LEU A 207 -12.21 -35.04 2.64
CA LEU A 207 -12.19 -35.34 1.21
C LEU A 207 -10.78 -35.17 0.63
N LEU A 208 -10.09 -34.07 0.97
CA LEU A 208 -8.70 -33.83 0.56
C LEU A 208 -7.77 -34.92 1.10
N ALA A 209 -7.99 -35.37 2.33
CA ALA A 209 -7.24 -36.46 2.94
C ALA A 209 -7.38 -37.78 2.16
N ARG A 210 -8.59 -38.09 1.66
CA ARG A 210 -8.81 -39.26 0.80
C ARG A 210 -8.13 -39.10 -0.57
N ARG A 211 -8.10 -37.88 -1.11
CA ARG A 211 -7.55 -37.59 -2.44
C ARG A 211 -6.03 -37.56 -2.47
N TYR A 212 -5.41 -36.93 -1.46
CA TYR A 212 -3.98 -36.65 -1.42
C TYR A 212 -3.25 -37.33 -0.25
N GLY A 213 -3.92 -38.21 0.50
CA GLY A 213 -3.31 -38.99 1.57
C GLY A 213 -2.89 -38.15 2.79
N TRP A 214 -3.70 -37.16 3.19
CA TRP A 214 -3.37 -36.36 4.37
C TRP A 214 -3.38 -37.21 5.65
N HIS A 215 -2.37 -37.02 6.49
CA HIS A 215 -2.31 -37.58 7.84
C HIS A 215 -3.23 -36.83 8.80
N GLU A 216 -3.58 -37.46 9.91
CA GLU A 216 -4.47 -36.86 10.92
C GLU A 216 -3.89 -35.57 11.54
N THR A 217 -2.57 -35.47 11.63
CA THR A 217 -1.85 -34.28 12.12
C THR A 217 -1.90 -33.10 11.15
N GLN A 218 -2.32 -33.32 9.90
CA GLN A 218 -2.42 -32.28 8.87
C GLN A 218 -3.84 -31.71 8.77
N LYS A 219 -4.84 -32.37 9.37
CA LYS A 219 -6.19 -31.84 9.46
C LYS A 219 -6.26 -30.77 10.55
N GLY A 220 -7.08 -29.76 10.34
CA GLY A 220 -7.26 -28.63 11.24
C GLY A 220 -8.10 -28.95 12.48
N HIS A 221 -8.96 -29.97 12.41
CA HIS A 221 -9.91 -30.34 13.48
C HIS A 221 -10.77 -29.15 13.91
N TRP A 222 -11.41 -28.53 12.93
CA TRP A 222 -12.05 -27.23 13.03
C TRP A 222 -13.20 -27.23 14.02
N VAL A 223 -14.02 -28.28 14.08
CA VAL A 223 -15.10 -28.39 15.09
C VAL A 223 -14.52 -28.42 16.51
N SER A 224 -13.44 -29.18 16.72
CA SER A 224 -12.74 -29.22 18.02
C SER A 224 -12.12 -27.86 18.37
N ARG A 225 -11.53 -27.18 17.39
CA ARG A 225 -10.99 -25.82 17.58
C ARG A 225 -12.08 -24.80 17.90
N PHE A 226 -13.20 -24.86 17.19
CA PHE A 226 -14.37 -24.02 17.44
C PHE A 226 -14.94 -24.25 18.85
N GLY A 227 -15.06 -25.51 19.27
CA GLY A 227 -15.55 -25.87 20.61
C GLY A 227 -14.68 -25.34 21.76
N LYS A 228 -13.45 -24.90 21.49
CA LYS A 228 -12.55 -24.24 22.47
C LYS A 228 -12.70 -22.72 22.50
N ILE A 229 -13.41 -22.12 21.55
CA ILE A 229 -13.68 -20.69 21.53
C ILE A 229 -14.73 -20.37 22.59
N ASN A 230 -14.33 -19.51 23.52
CA ASN A 230 -15.17 -18.95 24.59
C ASN A 230 -15.25 -17.44 24.39
N PHE A 231 -16.10 -16.99 23.47
CA PHE A 231 -16.31 -15.58 23.21
C PHE A 231 -17.29 -15.00 24.24
N HIS A 232 -16.94 -13.84 24.78
CA HIS A 232 -17.74 -13.06 25.72
C HIS A 232 -17.71 -11.60 25.29
N LYS A 233 -18.88 -10.95 25.21
CA LYS A 233 -19.00 -9.52 24.92
C LYS A 233 -19.01 -8.74 26.23
N ILE A 234 -18.22 -7.68 26.31
CA ILE A 234 -18.24 -6.75 27.45
C ILE A 234 -19.45 -5.83 27.28
N GLN A 235 -20.34 -5.83 28.26
CA GLN A 235 -21.53 -5.01 28.28
C GLN A 235 -21.22 -3.59 28.80
N PRO A 236 -22.09 -2.60 28.54
CA PRO A 236 -21.87 -1.21 28.98
C PRO A 236 -21.70 -1.04 30.50
N ASP A 237 -22.27 -1.95 31.29
CA ASP A 237 -22.16 -1.98 32.75
C ASP A 237 -20.87 -2.65 33.26
N GLY A 238 -20.00 -3.10 32.34
CA GLY A 238 -18.75 -3.80 32.64
C GLY A 238 -18.90 -5.31 32.89
N THR A 239 -20.10 -5.86 32.80
CA THR A 239 -20.32 -7.32 32.90
C THR A 239 -19.94 -8.02 31.60
N VAL A 240 -19.73 -9.34 31.67
CA VAL A 240 -19.46 -10.18 30.49
C VAL A 240 -20.70 -10.98 30.14
N SER A 241 -21.03 -11.05 28.85
CA SER A 241 -22.11 -11.88 28.37
C SER A 241 -21.87 -13.36 28.65
N ASP A 242 -22.94 -14.15 28.56
CA ASP A 242 -22.80 -15.60 28.44
C ASP A 242 -21.96 -15.97 27.21
N ARG A 243 -21.38 -17.17 27.29
CA ARG A 243 -20.46 -17.69 26.26
C ARG A 243 -21.18 -17.82 24.92
N ASN A 244 -20.61 -17.22 23.87
CA ASN A 244 -21.02 -17.38 22.47
C ASN A 244 -22.50 -17.02 22.18
N THR A 245 -23.19 -16.30 23.08
CA THR A 245 -24.60 -15.91 22.90
C THR A 245 -24.75 -14.62 22.12
N GLU A 246 -23.82 -13.69 22.30
CA GLU A 246 -23.82 -12.38 21.65
C GLU A 246 -23.16 -12.43 20.27
N PRO A 247 -23.64 -11.62 19.30
CA PRO A 247 -22.98 -11.48 18.02
C PRO A 247 -21.67 -10.69 18.12
N LEU A 248 -20.76 -10.97 17.20
CA LEU A 248 -19.60 -10.14 16.91
C LEU A 248 -20.02 -9.04 15.93
N ASP A 249 -20.25 -7.84 16.46
CA ASP A 249 -20.61 -6.66 15.68
C ASP A 249 -19.33 -5.93 15.24
N LEU A 250 -19.08 -5.89 13.93
CA LEU A 250 -18.01 -5.15 13.28
C LEU A 250 -18.56 -3.83 12.75
N ASP A 251 -18.43 -2.79 13.56
CA ASP A 251 -18.71 -1.40 13.21
C ASP A 251 -17.53 -0.52 13.65
N GLY A 252 -16.82 0.06 12.69
CA GLY A 252 -15.55 0.74 12.95
C GLY A 252 -14.44 -0.20 13.41
N PHE A 253 -13.85 0.08 14.58
CA PHE A 253 -12.75 -0.70 15.16
C PHE A 253 -13.23 -1.55 16.33
N VAL A 254 -12.94 -2.86 16.26
CA VAL A 254 -13.29 -3.85 17.28
C VAL A 254 -12.04 -4.57 17.74
N HIS A 255 -11.83 -4.62 19.05
CA HIS A 255 -10.69 -5.31 19.65
C HIS A 255 -11.14 -6.63 20.27
N ILE A 256 -10.54 -7.73 19.82
CA ILE A 256 -10.76 -9.06 20.40
C ILE A 256 -9.53 -9.44 21.20
N ALA A 257 -9.61 -9.27 22.52
CA ALA A 257 -8.55 -9.66 23.44
C ALA A 257 -8.67 -11.17 23.79
N GLY A 258 -7.53 -11.82 23.96
CA GLY A 258 -7.50 -13.21 24.40
C GLY A 258 -6.08 -13.72 24.58
N GLN A 259 -5.88 -14.70 25.47
CA GLN A 259 -4.58 -15.31 25.71
C GLN A 259 -4.04 -16.05 24.47
N VAL A 260 -2.75 -16.40 24.50
CA VAL A 260 -2.16 -17.29 23.48
C VAL A 260 -2.95 -18.60 23.45
N ALA A 261 -3.19 -19.13 22.25
CA ALA A 261 -4.00 -20.33 22.01
C ALA A 261 -5.50 -20.24 22.41
N SER A 262 -6.04 -19.05 22.68
CA SER A 262 -7.47 -18.85 22.95
C SER A 262 -8.39 -19.00 21.73
N GLY A 263 -7.83 -19.30 20.56
CA GLY A 263 -8.60 -19.50 19.33
C GLY A 263 -8.84 -18.25 18.47
N LYS A 264 -8.13 -17.13 18.70
CA LYS A 264 -8.28 -15.90 17.89
C LYS A 264 -8.05 -16.12 16.39
N SER A 265 -6.95 -16.79 16.01
CA SER A 265 -6.68 -17.10 14.60
C SER A 265 -7.65 -18.15 14.03
N THR A 266 -8.23 -19.02 14.87
CA THR A 266 -9.33 -19.90 14.46
C THR A 266 -10.57 -19.06 14.13
N LEU A 267 -10.93 -18.11 15.00
CA LEU A 267 -12.06 -17.21 14.80
C LEU A 267 -11.90 -16.38 13.52
N SER A 268 -10.72 -15.79 13.28
CA SER A 268 -10.46 -15.01 12.06
C SER A 268 -10.57 -15.87 10.79
N THR A 269 -10.09 -17.11 10.84
CA THR A 269 -10.16 -18.04 9.70
C THR A 269 -11.61 -18.47 9.44
N LEU A 270 -12.37 -18.82 10.49
CA LEU A 270 -13.79 -19.17 10.36
C LEU A 270 -14.61 -17.97 9.87
N LEU A 271 -14.29 -16.75 10.31
CA LEU A 271 -14.92 -15.53 9.80
C LEU A 271 -14.68 -15.37 8.29
N ALA A 272 -13.47 -15.64 7.81
CA ALA A 272 -13.18 -15.58 6.38
C ALA A 272 -13.95 -16.63 5.59
N VAL A 273 -14.05 -17.85 6.12
CA VAL A 273 -14.86 -18.94 5.54
C VAL A 273 -16.35 -18.58 5.52
N ASN A 274 -16.86 -18.01 6.60
CA ASN A 274 -18.23 -17.54 6.72
C ASN A 274 -18.55 -16.45 5.68
N VAL A 275 -17.66 -15.47 5.51
CA VAL A 275 -17.78 -14.45 4.47
C VAL A 275 -17.89 -15.15 3.11
N VAL A 276 -16.97 -16.05 2.78
CA VAL A 276 -16.99 -16.80 1.51
C VAL A 276 -18.29 -17.58 1.33
N ARG A 277 -18.79 -18.29 2.34
CA ARG A 277 -19.97 -19.15 2.19
C ARG A 277 -21.29 -18.39 2.16
N ASN A 278 -21.40 -17.33 2.96
CA ASN A 278 -22.70 -16.74 3.31
C ASN A 278 -22.86 -15.28 2.86
N HIS A 279 -21.78 -14.61 2.46
CA HIS A 279 -21.79 -13.16 2.15
C HIS A 279 -21.16 -12.84 0.79
N SER A 280 -21.73 -13.38 -0.30
CA SER A 280 -21.18 -13.32 -1.67
C SER A 280 -20.77 -11.93 -2.17
N ASP A 281 -21.39 -10.89 -1.62
CA ASP A 281 -21.18 -9.48 -1.94
C ASP A 281 -20.04 -8.81 -1.16
N ARG A 282 -19.49 -9.49 -0.15
CA ARG A 282 -18.46 -8.98 0.76
C ARG A 282 -17.07 -9.56 0.51
N ARG A 283 -16.05 -8.75 0.82
CA ARG A 283 -14.63 -9.08 0.82
C ARG A 283 -14.01 -8.89 2.20
N ILE A 284 -13.17 -9.84 2.59
CA ILE A 284 -12.39 -9.80 3.84
C ILE A 284 -10.89 -9.79 3.54
N THR A 285 -10.15 -8.96 4.27
CA THR A 285 -8.68 -8.98 4.27
C THR A 285 -8.16 -9.48 5.61
N LEU A 286 -7.23 -10.44 5.57
CA LEU A 286 -6.49 -10.94 6.72
C LEU A 286 -5.07 -10.39 6.67
N VAL A 287 -4.66 -9.66 7.71
CA VAL A 287 -3.31 -9.12 7.85
C VAL A 287 -2.53 -10.03 8.80
N VAL A 288 -1.51 -10.68 8.27
CA VAL A 288 -0.66 -11.64 8.98
C VAL A 288 0.77 -11.11 9.12
N SER A 289 1.54 -11.68 10.03
CA SER A 289 2.88 -11.18 10.38
C SER A 289 3.93 -11.39 9.27
N ASP A 290 3.81 -12.43 8.45
CA ASP A 290 4.81 -12.76 7.43
C ASP A 290 4.24 -13.31 6.10
N VAL A 291 5.09 -13.29 5.07
CA VAL A 291 4.73 -13.65 3.69
C VAL A 291 4.46 -15.16 3.52
N GLN A 292 5.17 -16.03 4.24
CA GLN A 292 4.91 -17.47 4.17
C GLN A 292 3.55 -17.80 4.78
N SER A 293 3.22 -17.18 5.93
CA SER A 293 1.89 -17.30 6.53
C SER A 293 0.79 -16.84 5.57
N ALA A 294 1.01 -15.76 4.82
CA ALA A 294 0.07 -15.27 3.82
C ALA A 294 -0.16 -16.28 2.68
N ILE A 295 0.92 -16.84 2.13
CA ILE A 295 0.87 -17.83 1.05
C ILE A 295 0.21 -19.13 1.51
N ARG A 296 0.58 -19.63 2.69
CA ARG A 296 0.01 -20.85 3.28
C ARG A 296 -1.49 -20.70 3.51
N LEU A 297 -1.92 -19.58 4.10
CA LEU A 297 -3.33 -19.34 4.38
C LEU A 297 -4.15 -19.19 3.08
N ALA A 298 -3.60 -18.49 2.07
CA ALA A 298 -4.23 -18.42 0.75
C ALA A 298 -4.38 -19.82 0.12
N ASN A 299 -3.33 -20.62 0.16
CA ASN A 299 -3.36 -22.00 -0.35
C ASN A 299 -4.39 -22.85 0.38
N GLN A 300 -4.44 -22.78 1.71
CA GLN A 300 -5.39 -23.54 2.51
C GLN A 300 -6.84 -23.15 2.21
N ILE A 301 -7.14 -21.85 2.17
CA ILE A 301 -8.49 -21.36 1.84
C ILE A 301 -8.90 -21.80 0.43
N ASN A 302 -8.02 -21.66 -0.56
CA ASN A 302 -8.35 -22.11 -1.90
C ASN A 302 -8.59 -23.61 -1.97
N TRP A 303 -7.85 -24.44 -1.25
CA TRP A 303 -8.14 -25.89 -1.21
C TRP A 303 -9.49 -26.22 -0.55
N TRP A 304 -10.00 -25.35 0.33
CA TRP A 304 -11.33 -25.54 0.90
C TRP A 304 -12.47 -25.27 -0.08
N PHE A 305 -12.25 -24.44 -1.10
CA PHE A 305 -13.30 -24.00 -2.01
C PHE A 305 -13.09 -24.38 -3.48
N CYS A 306 -11.88 -24.75 -3.86
CA CYS A 306 -11.45 -25.06 -5.21
C CYS A 306 -10.73 -26.41 -5.24
N ASP A 307 -10.63 -27.02 -6.42
CA ASP A 307 -10.08 -28.35 -6.64
C ASP A 307 -8.89 -28.37 -7.61
N ASP A 308 -8.72 -27.32 -8.42
CA ASP A 308 -7.71 -27.23 -9.47
C ASP A 308 -7.04 -25.83 -9.54
N PRO A 309 -5.80 -25.67 -9.06
CA PRO A 309 -5.08 -24.39 -9.11
C PRO A 309 -4.81 -23.82 -10.51
N GLU A 310 -4.84 -24.65 -11.55
CA GLU A 310 -4.57 -24.19 -12.92
C GLU A 310 -5.81 -23.54 -13.53
N ASN A 311 -6.98 -24.17 -13.34
CA ASN A 311 -8.21 -23.82 -14.02
C ASN A 311 -9.24 -23.08 -13.15
N ASP A 312 -9.23 -23.29 -11.83
CA ASP A 312 -10.17 -22.62 -10.94
C ASP A 312 -9.75 -21.17 -10.68
N GLU A 313 -10.74 -20.29 -10.53
CA GLU A 313 -10.50 -18.95 -10.01
C GLU A 313 -10.25 -19.03 -8.49
N PRO A 314 -9.16 -18.42 -7.97
CA PRO A 314 -8.88 -18.48 -6.55
C PRO A 314 -9.88 -17.64 -5.75
N VAL A 315 -10.37 -18.20 -4.66
CA VAL A 315 -11.17 -17.49 -3.65
C VAL A 315 -10.29 -16.57 -2.80
N ALA A 316 -9.04 -16.96 -2.58
CA ALA A 316 -8.07 -16.26 -1.74
C ALA A 316 -6.78 -15.93 -2.49
N VAL A 317 -6.28 -14.70 -2.35
CA VAL A 317 -4.99 -14.28 -2.94
C VAL A 317 -4.08 -13.60 -1.93
N PRO A 318 -2.76 -13.89 -1.94
CA PRO A 318 -1.80 -13.17 -1.14
C PRO A 318 -1.38 -11.87 -1.85
N LEU A 319 -1.55 -10.73 -1.18
CA LEU A 319 -1.13 -9.41 -1.68
C LEU A 319 0.30 -9.13 -1.21
N LEU A 320 1.26 -9.29 -2.12
CA LEU A 320 2.70 -9.26 -1.79
C LEU A 320 3.44 -8.13 -2.52
N GLY A 321 4.49 -7.62 -1.89
CA GLY A 321 5.43 -6.69 -2.53
C GLY A 321 6.30 -7.36 -3.59
N ARG A 322 6.53 -6.67 -4.72
CA ARG A 322 7.32 -7.22 -5.84
C ARG A 322 8.83 -7.20 -5.63
N THR A 323 9.36 -6.18 -4.95
CA THR A 323 10.81 -5.94 -4.89
C THR A 323 11.60 -7.10 -4.28
N LYS A 324 10.98 -7.86 -3.37
CA LYS A 324 11.59 -9.03 -2.69
C LYS A 324 11.06 -10.37 -3.23
N ARG A 325 10.44 -10.39 -4.42
CA ARG A 325 9.79 -11.59 -4.97
C ARG A 325 10.74 -12.78 -5.11
N ASP A 326 11.99 -12.57 -5.53
CA ASP A 326 13.01 -13.64 -5.56
C ASP A 326 13.26 -14.28 -4.18
N ALA A 327 13.37 -13.47 -3.12
CA ALA A 327 13.52 -13.96 -1.76
C ALA A 327 12.26 -14.72 -1.28
N HIS A 328 11.07 -14.21 -1.60
CA HIS A 328 9.81 -14.88 -1.29
C HIS A 328 9.69 -16.23 -1.99
N LEU A 329 10.11 -16.33 -3.25
CA LEU A 329 10.10 -17.56 -4.03
C LEU A 329 11.05 -18.61 -3.43
N LYS A 330 12.29 -18.22 -3.10
CA LYS A 330 13.26 -19.12 -2.44
C LYS A 330 12.74 -19.60 -1.09
N SER A 331 12.17 -18.70 -0.30
CA SER A 331 11.58 -19.02 0.99
C SER A 331 10.37 -19.95 0.86
N PHE A 332 9.55 -19.76 -0.17
CA PHE A 332 8.39 -20.59 -0.47
C PHE A 332 8.80 -22.03 -0.81
N TYR A 333 9.70 -22.21 -1.79
CA TYR A 333 10.18 -23.55 -2.16
C TYR A 333 10.96 -24.25 -1.04
N GLY A 334 11.63 -23.49 -0.18
CA GLY A 334 12.30 -24.01 1.02
C GLY A 334 11.36 -24.27 2.21
N SER A 335 10.09 -23.86 2.14
CA SER A 335 9.16 -23.97 3.27
C SER A 335 8.70 -25.40 3.50
N LYS A 336 8.47 -25.74 4.77
CA LYS A 336 7.90 -27.06 5.15
C LYS A 336 6.55 -27.29 4.48
N ASP A 337 5.72 -26.25 4.39
CA ASP A 337 4.39 -26.28 3.77
C ASP A 337 4.46 -26.74 2.31
N PHE A 338 5.33 -26.11 1.50
CA PHE A 338 5.54 -26.52 0.12
C PHE A 338 6.09 -27.95 0.02
N GLN A 339 7.08 -28.30 0.85
CA GLN A 339 7.70 -29.63 0.82
C GLN A 339 6.71 -30.74 1.15
N GLU A 340 5.80 -30.53 2.11
CA GLU A 340 4.73 -31.48 2.43
C GLU A 340 3.74 -31.64 1.26
N HIS A 341 3.35 -30.54 0.59
CA HIS A 341 2.53 -30.57 -0.62
C HIS A 341 3.19 -31.34 -1.76
N TRP A 342 4.48 -31.09 -1.99
CA TRP A 342 5.27 -31.76 -3.02
C TRP A 342 5.36 -33.28 -2.77
N GLN A 343 5.68 -33.70 -1.54
CA GLN A 343 5.81 -35.12 -1.18
C GLN A 343 4.52 -35.91 -1.44
N ARG A 344 3.36 -35.30 -1.21
CA ARG A 344 2.05 -35.92 -1.43
C ARG A 344 1.48 -35.72 -2.84
N ARG A 345 2.26 -35.13 -3.75
CA ARG A 345 1.85 -34.81 -5.13
C ARG A 345 0.57 -33.97 -5.20
N GLN A 346 0.35 -33.11 -4.20
CA GLN A 346 -0.73 -32.13 -4.21
C GLN A 346 -0.17 -30.80 -4.71
N PRO A 347 -0.71 -30.23 -5.79
CA PRO A 347 -0.32 -28.90 -6.25
C PRO A 347 -0.43 -27.85 -5.12
N HIS A 348 0.34 -26.78 -5.24
CA HIS A 348 0.31 -25.69 -4.28
C HIS A 348 -0.10 -24.38 -4.99
N TRP A 349 -1.14 -23.70 -4.50
CA TRP A 349 -1.64 -22.46 -5.11
C TRP A 349 -0.57 -21.34 -5.16
N GLY A 350 0.40 -21.40 -4.25
CA GLY A 350 1.61 -20.57 -4.26
C GLY A 350 2.39 -20.57 -5.58
N ASP A 351 2.41 -21.68 -6.35
CA ASP A 351 3.06 -21.70 -7.67
C ASP A 351 2.37 -20.75 -8.66
N ARG A 352 1.05 -20.63 -8.57
CA ARG A 352 0.25 -19.67 -9.34
C ARG A 352 0.56 -18.23 -8.95
N PHE A 353 0.63 -17.94 -7.65
CA PHE A 353 0.85 -16.58 -7.14
C PHE A 353 2.29 -16.08 -7.34
N LEU A 354 3.25 -17.00 -7.27
CA LEU A 354 4.68 -16.73 -7.37
C LEU A 354 5.28 -17.05 -8.75
N GLY A 355 4.43 -17.28 -9.76
CA GLY A 355 4.85 -17.53 -11.13
C GLY A 355 5.98 -16.60 -11.61
N THR A 356 7.00 -17.18 -12.22
CA THR A 356 8.24 -16.49 -12.63
C THR A 356 8.34 -16.27 -14.13
N ALA A 357 7.47 -16.90 -14.93
CA ALA A 357 7.54 -16.83 -16.37
C ALA A 357 7.22 -15.42 -16.88
N CYS A 358 8.24 -14.75 -17.44
CA CYS A 358 8.12 -13.45 -18.08
C CYS A 358 8.03 -13.63 -19.60
N ALA A 359 6.88 -13.31 -20.19
CA ALA A 359 6.68 -13.40 -21.64
C ALA A 359 7.70 -12.59 -22.46
N LEU A 360 8.19 -11.48 -21.89
CA LEU A 360 9.20 -10.63 -22.53
C LEU A 360 10.55 -11.36 -22.73
N GLN A 361 10.87 -12.34 -21.88
CA GLN A 361 12.11 -13.10 -21.99
C GLN A 361 12.13 -13.96 -23.27
N GLY A 362 10.97 -14.36 -23.77
CA GLY A 362 10.84 -15.09 -25.04
C GLY A 362 11.14 -14.24 -26.28
N LEU A 363 11.21 -12.91 -26.16
CA LEU A 363 11.61 -12.01 -27.26
C LEU A 363 13.10 -11.69 -27.28
N LEU A 364 13.86 -12.13 -26.28
CA LEU A 364 15.29 -11.88 -26.22
C LEU A 364 16.01 -12.76 -27.23
N GLN A 365 17.06 -12.21 -27.85
CA GLN A 365 17.93 -12.99 -28.72
C GLN A 365 18.67 -14.05 -27.90
N ALA A 366 18.87 -15.25 -28.47
CA ALA A 366 19.55 -16.33 -27.78
C ALA A 366 20.94 -15.91 -27.26
N ASN A 367 21.70 -15.18 -28.07
CA ASN A 367 23.01 -14.66 -27.69
C ASN A 367 22.92 -13.71 -26.48
N ASP A 368 21.91 -12.85 -26.39
CA ASP A 368 21.74 -11.98 -25.23
C ASP A 368 21.44 -12.79 -23.95
N ILE A 369 20.70 -13.89 -24.06
CA ILE A 369 20.43 -14.79 -22.92
C ILE A 369 21.73 -15.47 -22.47
N PHE A 370 22.52 -16.03 -23.39
CA PHE A 370 23.76 -16.73 -23.05
C PHE A 370 24.89 -15.78 -22.62
N ASP A 371 25.11 -14.71 -23.36
CA ASP A 371 26.26 -13.83 -23.16
C ASP A 371 26.04 -12.83 -22.02
N ARG A 372 24.84 -12.22 -21.95
CA ARG A 372 24.55 -11.15 -20.97
C ARG A 372 23.83 -11.64 -19.73
N LEU A 373 22.91 -12.59 -19.86
CA LEU A 373 22.21 -13.19 -18.71
C LEU A 373 22.91 -14.46 -18.21
N HIS A 374 24.01 -14.89 -18.83
CA HIS A 374 24.75 -16.11 -18.47
C HIS A 374 23.87 -17.37 -18.46
N GLY A 375 22.90 -17.45 -19.37
CA GLY A 375 21.95 -18.55 -19.48
C GLY A 375 20.90 -18.58 -18.36
N LYS A 376 20.81 -17.56 -17.51
CA LYS A 376 19.82 -17.47 -16.41
C LYS A 376 18.57 -16.67 -16.82
N PRO A 377 17.40 -16.97 -16.24
CA PRO A 377 16.21 -16.14 -16.43
C PRO A 377 16.36 -14.79 -15.70
N LEU A 378 15.45 -13.85 -16.01
CA LEU A 378 15.34 -12.61 -15.25
C LEU A 378 15.04 -12.91 -13.78
N ILE A 379 15.66 -12.14 -12.88
CA ILE A 379 15.42 -12.29 -11.43
C ILE A 379 13.95 -11.92 -11.13
N PRO A 380 13.17 -12.78 -10.46
CA PRO A 380 11.77 -12.52 -10.17
C PRO A 380 11.55 -11.19 -9.44
N GLY A 381 10.58 -10.41 -9.91
CA GLY A 381 10.29 -9.07 -9.38
C GLY A 381 11.10 -7.94 -10.02
N THR A 382 12.07 -8.25 -10.88
CA THR A 382 12.85 -7.26 -11.64
C THR A 382 12.38 -7.12 -13.10
N GLU A 383 11.24 -7.73 -13.46
CA GLU A 383 10.72 -7.67 -14.82
C GLU A 383 10.43 -6.20 -15.20
N PRO A 384 10.78 -5.75 -16.42
CA PRO A 384 10.73 -4.35 -16.82
C PRO A 384 9.31 -3.90 -17.20
N CYS A 385 8.28 -4.34 -16.47
CA CYS A 385 6.88 -4.15 -16.84
C CYS A 385 6.53 -2.68 -17.10
N HIS A 386 7.12 -1.73 -16.37
CA HIS A 386 6.82 -0.30 -16.46
C HIS A 386 8.08 0.56 -16.71
N ALA A 387 9.16 -0.06 -17.20
CA ALA A 387 10.49 0.55 -17.28
C ALA A 387 11.16 0.38 -18.65
N LEU A 388 10.38 0.06 -19.70
CA LEU A 388 10.89 0.00 -21.07
C LEU A 388 11.20 1.42 -21.56
N LYS A 389 12.34 1.65 -22.18
CA LYS A 389 12.70 2.94 -22.78
C LYS A 389 13.01 2.75 -24.25
N GLU A 390 12.64 3.69 -25.11
CA GLU A 390 13.04 3.61 -26.53
C GLU A 390 14.57 3.52 -26.62
N ALA A 391 15.04 2.56 -27.42
CA ALA A 391 16.47 2.36 -27.63
C ALA A 391 17.02 3.51 -28.47
N PRO A 392 18.18 4.08 -28.10
CA PRO A 392 18.75 5.21 -28.81
C PRO A 392 19.29 4.77 -30.17
N GLU A 393 18.93 5.52 -31.22
CA GLU A 393 19.34 5.26 -32.61
C GLU A 393 20.85 5.46 -32.87
N SER A 394 21.58 6.16 -31.99
CA SER A 394 23.02 6.44 -32.15
C SER A 394 23.73 6.68 -30.81
N GLU A 395 25.07 6.59 -30.81
CA GLU A 395 25.90 6.86 -29.62
C GLU A 395 25.80 8.30 -29.10
N SER A 396 25.64 9.27 -30.00
CA SER A 396 25.43 10.68 -29.61
C SER A 396 24.09 10.87 -28.90
N LYS A 397 23.03 10.16 -29.34
CA LYS A 397 21.74 10.11 -28.63
C LYS A 397 21.82 9.35 -27.30
N ARG A 398 22.65 8.29 -27.18
CA ARG A 398 22.92 7.59 -25.91
C ARG A 398 23.43 8.53 -24.82
N LYS A 399 24.43 9.36 -25.12
CA LYS A 399 24.97 10.33 -24.15
C LYS A 399 23.93 11.35 -23.69
N LYS A 400 23.07 11.83 -24.59
CA LYS A 400 21.96 12.74 -24.27
C LYS A 400 20.89 12.07 -23.39
N GLN A 401 20.56 10.80 -23.64
CA GLN A 401 19.56 10.04 -22.89
C GLN A 401 20.03 9.66 -21.47
N ASN A 402 21.34 9.59 -21.23
CA ASN A 402 21.90 9.47 -19.88
C ASN A 402 21.71 10.76 -19.06
N ASN A 403 21.74 11.93 -19.70
CA ASN A 403 21.52 13.23 -19.03
C ASN A 403 20.03 13.54 -18.84
N TYR A 404 19.15 12.98 -19.68
CA TYR A 404 17.69 13.14 -19.58
C TYR A 404 17.01 11.77 -19.69
N PRO A 405 16.56 11.17 -18.57
CA PRO A 405 15.92 9.87 -18.60
C PRO A 405 14.67 9.94 -19.48
N GLY A 406 14.70 9.26 -20.63
CA GLY A 406 13.59 9.19 -21.57
C GLY A 406 12.32 8.58 -20.95
N VAL A 407 11.19 8.75 -21.64
CA VAL A 407 9.88 8.31 -21.15
C VAL A 407 9.80 6.79 -21.04
N SER A 408 9.31 6.30 -19.90
CA SER A 408 9.11 4.87 -19.66
C SER A 408 7.79 4.39 -20.26
N HIS A 409 7.86 3.23 -20.91
CA HIS A 409 6.75 2.55 -21.58
C HIS A 409 6.34 1.27 -20.84
N LEU A 410 5.08 0.91 -21.00
CA LEU A 410 4.45 -0.28 -20.45
C LEU A 410 4.70 -1.50 -21.33
N CYS A 411 5.03 -2.63 -20.70
CA CYS A 411 5.12 -3.94 -21.34
C CYS A 411 3.73 -4.38 -21.85
N PRO A 412 3.59 -4.78 -23.13
CA PRO A 412 2.29 -5.12 -23.71
C PRO A 412 1.73 -6.46 -23.21
N PHE A 413 2.59 -7.37 -22.74
CA PHE A 413 2.18 -8.70 -22.29
C PHE A 413 1.51 -8.74 -20.91
N PHE A 414 1.36 -7.60 -20.23
CA PHE A 414 0.98 -7.58 -18.82
C PHE A 414 -0.29 -8.38 -18.50
N ALA A 415 -1.33 -8.27 -19.33
CA ALA A 415 -2.63 -8.93 -19.11
C ALA A 415 -2.59 -10.46 -19.30
N THR A 416 -1.62 -10.98 -20.04
CA THR A 416 -1.45 -12.42 -20.30
C THR A 416 -0.22 -13.01 -19.62
N CYS A 417 0.61 -12.18 -18.99
CA CYS A 417 1.87 -12.59 -18.40
C CYS A 417 1.64 -13.45 -17.15
N PRO A 418 2.14 -14.70 -17.09
CA PRO A 418 1.99 -15.55 -15.92
C PRO A 418 2.59 -14.95 -14.64
N SER A 419 3.69 -14.18 -14.74
CA SER A 419 4.26 -13.49 -13.57
C SER A 419 3.37 -12.39 -12.99
N GLN A 420 2.31 -12.01 -13.70
CA GLN A 420 1.33 -11.00 -13.31
C GLN A 420 -0.03 -11.58 -12.94
N LEU A 421 -0.15 -12.92 -12.94
CA LEU A 421 -1.41 -13.64 -12.75
C LEU A 421 -2.16 -13.25 -11.48
N VAL A 422 -1.44 -13.02 -10.38
CA VAL A 422 -2.04 -12.58 -9.11
C VAL A 422 -2.85 -11.28 -9.25
N TYR A 423 -2.45 -10.36 -10.12
CA TYR A 423 -3.19 -9.10 -10.34
C TYR A 423 -4.47 -9.31 -11.16
N ARG A 424 -4.56 -10.40 -11.93
CA ARG A 424 -5.79 -10.80 -12.62
C ARG A 424 -6.75 -11.52 -11.70
N ASP A 425 -6.21 -12.30 -10.76
CA ASP A 425 -6.99 -13.01 -9.76
C ASP A 425 -7.53 -12.07 -8.66
N MET A 426 -6.80 -10.99 -8.36
CA MET A 426 -7.08 -10.06 -7.25
C MET A 426 -8.48 -9.42 -7.27
N PRO A 427 -9.03 -8.97 -8.41
CA PRO A 427 -10.37 -8.36 -8.46
C PRO A 427 -11.51 -9.29 -8.07
N ASN A 428 -11.39 -10.59 -8.38
CA ASN A 428 -12.46 -11.57 -8.16
C ASN A 428 -12.30 -12.30 -6.82
N ALA A 429 -11.09 -12.34 -6.26
CA ALA A 429 -10.84 -12.94 -4.97
C ALA A 429 -11.64 -12.23 -3.85
N ARG A 430 -12.20 -13.06 -2.97
CA ARG A 430 -13.07 -12.64 -1.86
C ARG A 430 -12.33 -12.59 -0.52
N VAL A 431 -11.19 -13.27 -0.45
CA VAL A 431 -10.26 -13.20 0.67
C VAL A 431 -8.93 -12.65 0.17
N TRP A 432 -8.49 -11.55 0.77
CA TRP A 432 -7.13 -11.06 0.60
C TRP A 432 -6.32 -11.40 1.83
N ILE A 433 -5.08 -11.85 1.64
CA ILE A 433 -4.14 -12.03 2.74
C ILE A 433 -2.91 -11.19 2.48
N THR A 434 -2.54 -10.32 3.42
CA THR A 434 -1.44 -9.38 3.26
C THR A 434 -0.59 -9.31 4.53
N THR A 435 0.53 -8.62 4.45
CA THR A 435 1.34 -8.25 5.62
C THR A 435 1.34 -6.73 5.81
N PRO A 436 1.67 -6.23 7.01
CA PRO A 436 1.85 -4.79 7.23
C PRO A 436 2.88 -4.19 6.24
N GLY A 437 3.95 -4.94 5.96
CA GLY A 437 4.96 -4.63 4.96
C GLY A 437 4.44 -4.37 3.56
N ALA A 438 3.58 -5.26 3.07
CA ALA A 438 2.96 -5.05 1.77
C ALA A 438 2.00 -3.86 1.81
N MET A 439 1.22 -3.70 2.89
CA MET A 439 0.24 -2.62 3.00
C MET A 439 0.86 -1.22 2.90
N ALA A 440 1.94 -0.94 3.63
CA ALA A 440 2.54 0.40 3.61
C ALA A 440 3.47 0.64 2.41
N MET A 441 4.24 -0.37 2.00
CA MET A 441 5.34 -0.12 1.06
C MET A 441 5.00 -0.48 -0.39
N ALA A 442 4.25 -1.56 -0.61
CA ALA A 442 4.03 -2.08 -1.95
C ALA A 442 3.00 -1.25 -2.72
N GLY A 443 3.38 -0.82 -3.92
CA GLY A 443 2.49 -0.14 -4.86
C GLY A 443 1.92 -1.08 -5.91
N LEU A 444 0.90 -0.60 -6.62
CA LEU A 444 0.25 -1.34 -7.70
C LEU A 444 0.90 -1.09 -9.08
N PRO A 445 0.82 -2.06 -10.01
CA PRO A 445 1.31 -1.90 -11.38
C PRO A 445 0.58 -0.78 -12.13
N ARG A 446 1.35 0.03 -12.88
CA ARG A 446 0.82 1.17 -13.64
C ARG A 446 -0.11 0.78 -14.80
N HIS A 447 -0.10 -0.49 -15.21
CA HIS A 447 -1.04 -1.02 -16.20
C HIS A 447 -2.48 -1.02 -15.71
N LEU A 448 -2.66 -1.05 -14.39
CA LEU A 448 -3.95 -1.26 -13.75
C LEU A 448 -4.33 -0.04 -12.91
N GLU A 449 -3.37 0.50 -12.14
CA GLU A 449 -3.60 1.62 -11.24
C GLU A 449 -2.63 2.77 -11.50
N LEU A 450 -3.16 3.89 -11.98
CA LEU A 450 -2.39 5.10 -12.26
C LEU A 450 -2.22 5.97 -11.01
N ARG A 451 -3.13 5.89 -10.04
CA ARG A 451 -2.97 6.57 -8.75
C ARG A 451 -1.79 5.98 -8.01
N PRO A 452 -0.94 6.76 -7.31
CA PRO A 452 0.23 6.26 -6.59
C PRO A 452 -0.14 5.57 -5.26
N ILE A 453 -1.24 4.83 -5.23
CA ILE A 453 -1.72 4.16 -4.03
C ILE A 453 -0.92 2.89 -3.71
N LYS A 454 -0.87 2.58 -2.42
CA LYS A 454 -0.31 1.36 -1.84
C LYS A 454 -1.36 0.26 -1.73
N ILE A 455 -0.91 -0.97 -1.47
CA ILE A 455 -1.81 -2.10 -1.20
C ILE A 455 -2.71 -1.80 0.01
N GLY A 456 -2.23 -1.10 1.03
CA GLY A 456 -3.02 -0.73 2.20
C GLY A 456 -4.22 0.17 1.85
N GLU A 457 -4.03 1.12 0.93
CA GLU A 457 -5.13 1.97 0.43
C GLU A 457 -6.11 1.17 -0.44
N LEU A 458 -5.63 0.19 -1.22
CA LEU A 458 -6.50 -0.71 -1.96
C LEU A 458 -7.36 -1.59 -1.03
N VAL A 459 -6.72 -2.15 0.01
CA VAL A 459 -7.39 -2.90 1.08
C VAL A 459 -8.44 -2.01 1.73
N TYR A 460 -8.07 -0.77 2.07
CA TYR A 460 -9.00 0.21 2.62
C TYR A 460 -10.17 0.40 1.68
N LEU A 461 -9.98 0.67 0.39
CA LEU A 461 -11.08 0.98 -0.54
C LEU A 461 -12.05 -0.19 -0.78
N HIS A 462 -11.55 -1.43 -0.84
CA HIS A 462 -12.33 -2.56 -1.37
C HIS A 462 -12.58 -3.72 -0.39
N SER A 463 -12.08 -3.66 0.84
CA SER A 463 -12.42 -4.67 1.86
C SER A 463 -13.56 -4.15 2.72
N ASP A 464 -14.56 -5.00 2.99
CA ASP A 464 -15.62 -4.73 3.95
C ASP A 464 -15.14 -5.01 5.38
N ILE A 465 -14.23 -5.98 5.53
CA ILE A 465 -13.71 -6.44 6.80
C ILE A 465 -12.19 -6.54 6.69
N VAL A 466 -11.46 -6.02 7.67
CA VAL A 466 -10.01 -6.18 7.79
C VAL A 466 -9.69 -6.74 9.17
N VAL A 467 -9.07 -7.91 9.22
CA VAL A 467 -8.65 -8.56 10.47
C VAL A 467 -7.14 -8.44 10.59
N PHE A 468 -6.67 -7.77 11.64
CA PHE A 468 -5.26 -7.72 12.00
C PHE A 468 -4.96 -8.82 13.02
N ASP A 469 -4.26 -9.88 12.59
CA ASP A 469 -3.74 -10.88 13.52
C ASP A 469 -2.47 -10.34 14.19
N GLU A 470 -2.26 -10.72 15.46
CA GLU A 470 -1.10 -10.27 16.26
C GLU A 470 -0.90 -8.74 16.23
N VAL A 471 -1.96 -7.99 16.56
CA VAL A 471 -2.03 -6.53 16.40
C VAL A 471 -0.86 -5.77 17.04
N ASP A 472 -0.28 -6.25 18.15
CA ASP A 472 0.88 -5.63 18.79
C ASP A 472 2.10 -5.56 17.86
N THR A 473 2.31 -6.61 17.07
CA THR A 473 3.40 -6.67 16.09
C THR A 473 3.09 -5.80 14.87
N VAL A 474 1.82 -5.73 14.48
CA VAL A 474 1.35 -4.85 13.39
C VAL A 474 1.54 -3.38 13.77
N ILE A 475 1.16 -2.98 14.99
CA ILE A 475 1.33 -1.61 15.49
C ILE A 475 2.79 -1.23 15.46
N LYS A 476 3.66 -2.05 16.08
CA LYS A 476 5.11 -1.82 16.06
C LYS A 476 5.64 -1.65 14.63
N TRP A 477 5.17 -2.49 13.70
CA TRP A 477 5.63 -2.44 12.32
C TRP A 477 5.27 -1.10 11.66
N PHE A 478 4.03 -0.61 11.84
CA PHE A 478 3.63 0.69 11.30
C PHE A 478 4.32 1.85 12.00
N ASP A 479 4.55 1.77 13.31
CA ASP A 479 5.33 2.76 14.04
C ASP A 479 6.75 2.85 13.46
N ASP A 480 7.44 1.73 13.26
CA ASP A 480 8.79 1.70 12.69
C ASP A 480 8.85 2.29 11.26
N VAL A 481 7.76 2.20 10.49
CA VAL A 481 7.70 2.67 9.09
C VAL A 481 7.31 4.14 8.96
N TYR A 482 6.44 4.61 9.85
CA TYR A 482 5.91 5.98 9.80
C TYR A 482 6.55 6.91 10.82
N ALA A 483 7.28 6.39 11.80
CA ALA A 483 8.13 7.21 12.66
C ALA A 483 9.27 7.81 11.82
N GLU A 484 9.42 9.13 11.92
CA GLU A 484 10.48 9.85 11.24
C GLU A 484 11.81 9.62 11.97
N GLU A 485 12.72 8.85 11.35
CA GLU A 485 14.08 8.69 11.84
C GLU A 485 14.98 9.79 11.27
N VAL A 486 15.47 10.68 12.14
CA VAL A 486 16.50 11.67 11.76
C VAL A 486 17.88 11.08 12.07
N LEU A 487 18.59 10.65 11.03
CA LEU A 487 19.98 10.23 11.12
C LEU A 487 20.87 11.44 11.42
N LEU A 488 21.34 11.55 12.66
CA LEU A 488 22.21 12.65 13.11
C LEU A 488 23.66 12.53 12.62
N THR A 489 24.11 11.34 12.21
CA THR A 489 25.49 11.08 11.80
C THR A 489 25.52 10.12 10.62
N ASN A 490 25.39 10.67 9.41
CA ASN A 490 25.88 10.13 8.14
C ASN A 490 25.73 11.23 7.07
N GLY A 491 26.62 12.23 7.11
CA GLY A 491 26.78 13.25 6.07
C GLY A 491 25.53 14.10 5.78
N GLY A 492 24.87 14.63 6.81
CA GLY A 492 23.68 15.47 6.66
C GLY A 492 23.40 16.39 7.84
N VAL A 493 22.92 17.59 7.51
CA VAL A 493 22.42 18.70 8.34
C VAL A 493 23.47 19.54 9.09
N PHE A 494 24.49 18.97 9.74
CA PHE A 494 25.53 19.80 10.39
C PHE A 494 26.61 20.31 9.44
N ASP A 495 26.78 19.70 8.26
CA ASP A 495 27.73 20.21 7.24
C ASP A 495 27.15 21.40 6.45
N ASP A 496 25.81 21.52 6.37
CA ASP A 496 25.10 22.63 5.70
C ASP A 496 24.65 23.74 6.67
N ILE A 497 24.50 23.43 7.96
CA ILE A 497 24.36 24.44 9.00
C ILE A 497 25.75 24.69 9.52
N GLY A 498 26.47 25.59 8.85
CA GLY A 498 27.76 26.09 9.30
C GLY A 498 27.69 26.53 10.76
N VAL A 499 28.11 25.64 11.65
CA VAL A 499 28.52 25.95 13.01
C VAL A 499 30.03 26.08 12.95
N LEU A 500 30.44 27.28 12.52
CA LEU A 500 31.52 28.04 13.13
C LEU A 500 30.95 29.40 13.52
#